data_AF-A0A816N0H8-F1
#
_entry.id   AF-A0A816N0H8-F1
#
_cell.length_a   1.000
_cell.length_b   1.000
_cell.length_c   1.000
_cell.angle_alpha   90.00
_cell.angle_beta   90.00
_cell.angle_gamma   90.00
#
_symmetry.space_group_name_H-M   'P 1'
#
loop_
_entity.id
_entity.type
_entity.pdbx_description
1 polymer ?
#
loop_
_entity_poly.entity_id
_entity_poly.type
_entity_poly.pdbx_seq_one_letter_code
_entity_poly.pdbx_strand_id
1 'polypeptide(L)'
;MEDQFTDPDDNSGTDDIGPTAMITFKNDELERYLRMNIEDIYKQSNPLKFWHDHQNKFPGLSLLARRLFYIPVTSAGVERQFSLARLTITQCRPSLAPDT
;
A
#
# COMPACT_ATOMS: atom_id res chain seq x y z
N MET A 1 24.37 -24.22 38.53
CA MET A 1 24.84 -22.97 37.90
C MET A 1 24.66 -23.22 36.43
N GLU A 2 23.47 -22.90 35.92
CA GLU A 2 23.06 -23.23 34.55
C GLU A 2 23.60 -22.12 33.65
N ASP A 3 24.54 -22.49 32.78
CA ASP A 3 25.14 -21.60 31.80
C ASP A 3 24.07 -21.20 30.76
N GLN A 4 23.61 -19.96 30.85
CA GLN A 4 22.79 -19.32 29.82
C GLN A 4 23.68 -19.04 28.60
N PHE A 5 23.62 -19.93 27.62
CA PHE A 5 24.14 -19.69 26.28
C PHE A 5 23.21 -18.69 25.59
N THR A 6 23.53 -17.40 25.67
CA THR A 6 22.89 -16.37 24.86
C THR A 6 23.58 -16.37 23.50
N ASP A 7 22.93 -16.96 22.50
CA ASP A 7 23.33 -16.82 21.10
C ASP A 7 23.28 -15.33 20.70
N PRO A 8 24.39 -14.71 20.26
CA PRO A 8 24.44 -13.28 19.97
C PRO A 8 24.14 -12.92 18.51
N ASP A 9 23.48 -13.79 17.72
CA ASP A 9 23.35 -13.59 16.27
C ASP A 9 21.94 -13.87 15.70
N ASP A 10 20.90 -13.44 16.41
CA ASP A 10 19.61 -13.15 15.76
C ASP A 10 19.55 -11.67 15.39
N ASN A 11 20.43 -11.27 14.46
CA ASN A 11 20.24 -10.05 13.67
C ASN A 11 19.12 -10.33 12.66
N SER A 12 17.89 -10.42 13.16
CA SER A 12 16.69 -10.30 12.35
C SER A 12 16.83 -9.01 11.57
N GLY A 13 17.02 -9.17 10.26
CA GLY A 13 17.13 -8.08 9.31
C GLY A 13 16.03 -7.09 9.61
N THR A 14 16.42 -5.94 10.13
CA THR A 14 15.59 -4.75 10.14
C THR A 14 15.48 -4.36 8.68
N ASP A 15 14.57 -5.03 7.99
CA ASP A 15 14.14 -4.65 6.65
C ASP A 15 13.75 -3.19 6.77
N ASP A 16 14.54 -2.38 6.06
CA ASP A 16 14.44 -0.95 5.85
C ASP A 16 13.04 -0.59 5.34
N ILE A 17 12.07 -0.59 6.25
CA ILE A 17 10.78 0.05 6.04
C ILE A 17 11.03 1.50 6.45
N GLY A 18 11.45 2.29 5.45
CA GLY A 18 11.66 3.73 5.53
C GLY A 18 10.53 4.44 6.29
N PRO A 19 10.77 5.67 6.78
CA PRO A 19 10.09 6.25 7.93
C PRO A 19 8.58 6.12 7.78
N THR A 20 8.04 5.04 8.36
CA THR A 20 6.62 4.92 8.61
C THR A 20 6.41 5.85 9.76
N ALA A 21 6.26 7.14 9.43
CA ALA A 21 5.78 8.15 10.35
C ALA A 21 4.59 7.51 11.06
N MET A 22 4.80 7.19 12.34
CA MET A 22 3.79 6.63 13.22
C MET A 22 2.56 7.51 13.03
N ILE A 23 1.49 6.96 12.45
CA ILE A 23 0.29 7.75 12.20
C ILE A 23 -0.33 8.00 13.57
N THR A 24 0.06 9.10 14.21
CA THR A 24 -0.51 9.54 15.48
C THR A 24 -1.88 10.14 15.19
N PHE A 25 -2.91 9.31 15.30
CA PHE A 25 -4.29 9.79 15.26
C PHE A 25 -4.56 10.57 16.54
N LYS A 26 -4.72 11.89 16.43
CA LYS A 26 -5.45 12.63 17.46
C LYS A 26 -6.92 12.25 17.30
N ASN A 27 -7.52 11.65 18.31
CA ASN A 27 -8.95 11.28 18.31
C ASN A 27 -9.86 12.46 17.91
N ASP A 28 -9.44 13.69 18.24
CA ASP A 28 -10.10 14.95 17.84
C ASP A 28 -10.29 15.10 16.32
N GLU A 29 -9.34 14.60 15.52
CA GLU A 29 -9.37 14.68 14.06
C GLU A 29 -10.45 13.76 13.48
N LEU A 30 -10.52 12.53 13.99
CA LEU A 30 -11.52 11.54 13.62
C LEU A 30 -12.92 12.01 13.98
N GLU A 31 -13.13 12.51 15.21
CA GLU A 31 -14.42 13.05 15.62
C GLU A 31 -14.87 14.23 14.75
N ARG A 32 -13.95 15.14 14.40
CA ARG A 32 -14.23 16.28 13.53
C ARG A 32 -14.62 15.82 12.11
N TYR A 33 -14.02 14.75 11.61
CA TYR A 33 -14.43 14.16 10.33
C TYR A 33 -15.82 13.51 10.41
N LEU A 34 -16.09 12.72 11.45
CA LEU A 34 -17.39 12.05 11.62
C LEU A 34 -18.56 13.02 11.84
N ARG A 35 -18.29 14.20 12.40
CA ARG A 35 -19.28 15.28 12.56
C ARG A 35 -19.45 16.16 11.32
N MET A 36 -18.63 15.99 10.28
CA MET A 36 -18.73 16.75 9.04
C MET A 36 -20.00 16.38 8.29
N ASN A 37 -20.67 17.37 7.69
CA ASN A 37 -21.88 17.11 6.92
C ASN A 37 -21.55 16.24 5.70
N ILE A 38 -22.29 15.15 5.56
CA ILE A 38 -22.16 14.16 4.51
C ILE A 38 -22.40 14.76 3.12
N GLU A 39 -23.24 15.80 3.00
CA GLU A 39 -23.47 16.48 1.72
C GLU A 39 -22.21 17.18 1.17
N ASP A 40 -21.32 17.64 2.04
CA ASP A 40 -20.05 18.25 1.61
C ASP A 40 -19.04 17.21 1.14
N ILE A 41 -19.19 15.95 1.58
CA ILE A 41 -18.35 14.82 1.17
C ILE A 41 -18.76 14.35 -0.24
N TYR A 42 -20.06 14.19 -0.49
CA TYR A 42 -20.57 13.70 -1.78
C TYR A 42 -20.44 14.70 -2.94
N LYS A 43 -20.20 15.98 -2.66
CA LYS A 43 -19.88 16.98 -3.71
C LYS A 43 -18.60 16.63 -4.46
N GLN A 44 -17.67 15.89 -3.86
CA GLN A 44 -16.43 15.46 -4.51
C GLN A 44 -16.56 14.01 -4.97
N SER A 45 -16.65 13.78 -6.29
CA SER A 45 -16.76 12.42 -6.85
C SER A 45 -15.49 11.58 -6.67
N ASN A 46 -14.35 12.22 -6.45
CA ASN A 46 -13.06 11.56 -6.29
C ASN A 46 -12.60 11.59 -4.82
N PRO A 47 -12.59 10.45 -4.11
CA PRO A 47 -12.20 10.41 -2.70
C PRO A 47 -10.73 10.81 -2.50
N LEU A 48 -9.83 10.47 -3.41
CA LEU A 48 -8.42 10.87 -3.30
C LEU A 48 -8.25 12.38 -3.39
N LYS A 49 -9.03 13.04 -4.25
CA LYS A 49 -9.04 14.50 -4.37
C LYS A 49 -9.62 15.15 -3.11
N PHE A 50 -10.68 14.60 -2.55
CA PHE A 50 -11.25 15.06 -1.28
C PHE A 50 -10.18 15.06 -0.17
N TRP A 51 -9.44 13.95 0.00
CA TRP A 51 -8.42 13.85 1.04
C TRP A 51 -7.18 14.70 0.79
N HIS A 52 -6.85 14.95 -0.49
CA HIS A 52 -5.80 15.89 -0.86
C HIS A 52 -6.18 17.34 -0.48
N ASP A 53 -7.39 17.77 -0.81
CA ASP A 53 -7.87 19.13 -0.53
C ASP A 53 -8.01 19.38 0.98
N HIS A 54 -8.31 18.34 1.77
CA HIS A 54 -8.49 18.41 3.21
C HIS A 54 -7.26 18.01 4.04
N GLN A 55 -6.09 17.80 3.42
CA GLN A 55 -4.87 17.37 4.12
C GLN A 55 -4.44 18.32 5.25
N ASN A 56 -4.68 19.62 5.09
CA ASN A 56 -4.36 20.63 6.12
C ASN A 56 -5.32 20.55 7.33
N LYS A 57 -6.56 20.13 7.10
CA LYS A 57 -7.59 20.01 8.15
C LYS A 57 -7.50 18.66 8.86
N PHE A 58 -7.11 17.63 8.13
CA PHE A 58 -7.03 16.24 8.58
C PHE A 58 -5.67 15.63 8.17
N PRO A 59 -4.56 15.99 8.83
CA PRO A 59 -3.22 15.53 8.45
C PRO A 59 -3.00 14.03 8.66
N GLY A 60 -3.51 13.44 9.76
CA GLY A 60 -3.35 12.00 10.03
C GLY A 60 -4.29 11.15 9.18
N LEU A 61 -5.53 11.59 9.04
CA LEU A 61 -6.59 10.87 8.35
C LEU A 61 -6.42 10.93 6.83
N SER A 62 -5.94 12.05 6.27
CA SER A 62 -5.61 12.14 4.84
C SER A 62 -4.45 11.22 4.45
N LEU A 63 -3.43 11.09 5.30
CA LEU A 63 -2.32 10.17 5.07
C LEU A 63 -2.80 8.71 5.09
N LEU A 64 -3.64 8.34 6.07
CA LEU A 64 -4.24 7.01 6.14
C LEU A 64 -5.13 6.74 4.93
N ALA A 65 -6.03 7.67 4.60
CA ALA A 65 -6.96 7.53 3.50
C ALA A 65 -6.25 7.33 2.16
N ARG A 66 -5.17 8.07 1.92
CA ARG A 66 -4.34 7.87 0.72
C ARG A 66 -3.76 6.47 0.64
N ARG A 67 -3.25 5.92 1.75
CA ARG A 67 -2.71 4.54 1.78
C ARG A 67 -3.81 3.51 1.52
N LEU A 68 -4.98 3.69 2.12
CA LEU A 68 -6.12 2.78 1.94
C LEU A 68 -6.65 2.79 0.51
N PHE A 69 -6.90 3.97 -0.06
CA PHE A 69 -7.44 4.10 -1.42
C PHE A 69 -6.45 3.80 -2.54
N TYR A 70 -5.15 3.74 -2.22
CA TYR A 70 -4.14 3.30 -3.19
C TYR A 70 -4.14 1.78 -3.39
N ILE A 71 -4.69 1.01 -2.44
CA ILE A 71 -4.76 -0.44 -2.55
C ILE A 71 -5.80 -0.78 -3.63
N PRO A 72 -5.41 -1.41 -4.75
CA PRO A 72 -6.36 -1.82 -5.76
C PRO A 72 -7.27 -2.91 -5.19
N VAL A 73 -8.57 -2.79 -5.45
CA VAL A 73 -9.58 -3.77 -5.01
C VAL A 73 -9.39 -5.14 -5.67
N THR A 74 -8.67 -5.19 -6.80
CA THR A 74 -8.51 -6.41 -7.61
C THR A 74 -7.06 -6.64 -8.03
N SER A 75 -6.64 -7.90 -8.07
CA SER A 75 -5.37 -8.35 -8.68
C SER A 75 -5.34 -8.28 -10.20
N ALA A 76 -6.45 -7.92 -10.86
CA ALA A 76 -6.55 -7.88 -12.33
C ALA A 76 -5.43 -7.06 -13.01
N GLY A 77 -4.94 -6.00 -12.35
CA GLY A 77 -3.81 -5.20 -12.84
C GLY A 77 -2.49 -5.98 -12.88
N VAL A 78 -2.18 -6.73 -11.81
CA VAL A 78 -0.98 -7.57 -11.76
C VAL A 78 -1.13 -8.79 -12.66
N GLU A 79 -2.32 -9.40 -12.74
CA GLU A 79 -2.61 -10.52 -13.64
C GLU A 79 -2.46 -10.14 -15.12
N ARG A 80 -2.87 -8.93 -15.51
CA ARG A 80 -2.64 -8.41 -16.86
C ARG A 80 -1.14 -8.31 -17.16
N GLN A 81 -0.35 -7.78 -16.23
CA GLN A 81 1.11 -7.69 -16.38
C GLN A 81 1.75 -9.09 -16.49
N PHE A 82 1.33 -10.04 -15.65
CA PHE A 82 1.80 -11.43 -15.73
C PHE A 82 1.38 -12.13 -17.03
N SER A 83 0.18 -11.85 -17.54
CA SER A 83 -0.29 -12.42 -18.81
C SER A 83 0.52 -11.90 -20.00
N LEU A 84 0.83 -10.60 -20.01
CA LEU A 84 1.71 -9.99 -21.01
C LEU A 84 3.14 -10.51 -20.90
N ALA A 85 3.67 -10.66 -19.69
CA ALA A 85 4.98 -11.25 -19.46
C ALA A 85 5.04 -12.70 -19.97
N ARG A 86 4.01 -13.51 -19.69
CA ARG A 86 3.89 -14.87 -20.24
C ARG A 86 3.97 -14.87 -21.76
N LEU A 87 3.26 -13.97 -22.44
CA LEU A 87 3.29 -13.85 -23.90
C LEU A 87 4.66 -13.43 -24.43
N THR A 88 5.35 -12.53 -23.74
CA THR A 88 6.68 -12.04 -24.13
C THR A 88 7.75 -13.13 -23.95
N ILE A 89 7.68 -13.88 -22.84
CA ILE A 89 8.60 -14.99 -22.55
C ILE A 89 8.38 -16.16 -23.53
N THR A 90 7.14 -16.49 -23.88
CA THR A 90 6.86 -17.57 -24.84
C THR A 90 7.26 -17.20 -26.27
N GLN A 91 7.14 -15.92 -26.67
CA GLN A 91 7.63 -15.45 -27.98
C GLN A 91 9.17 -15.47 -28.09
N CYS A 92 9.90 -15.37 -26.97
CA CYS A 92 11.36 -15.39 -26.97
C CYS A 92 11.99 -16.79 -26.87
N ARG A 93 11.21 -17.87 -26.83
CA ARG A 93 11.75 -19.21 -27.11
C ARG A 93 11.71 -19.43 -28.63
N PRO A 94 12.83 -19.32 -29.36
CA PRO A 94 12.89 -19.97 -30.66
C PRO A 94 12.61 -21.46 -30.42
N SER A 95 11.54 -21.95 -31.01
CA SER A 95 11.28 -23.38 -31.09
C SER A 95 12.50 -23.99 -31.76
N LEU A 96 13.30 -24.75 -31.01
CA LEU A 96 14.19 -25.74 -31.61
C LEU A 96 13.24 -26.71 -32.31
N ALA A 97 13.11 -26.55 -33.63
CA ALA A 97 12.44 -27.55 -34.45
C ALA A 97 13.10 -28.90 -34.12
N PRO A 98 12.32 -29.97 -33.88
CA PRO A 98 12.90 -31.30 -33.72
C PRO A 98 13.55 -31.66 -35.06
N ASP A 99 14.88 -31.60 -35.09
CA ASP A 99 15.65 -32.01 -36.26
C ASP A 99 15.55 -33.53 -36.41
N THR A 100 15.58 -33.95 -37.67
CA THR A 100 15.26 -35.31 -38.16
C THR A 100 16.34 -36.33 -37.82
#